data_AF-A0A8J6WTP4-F1
#
_entry.id   AF-A0A8J6WTP4-F1
#
_cell.length_a   1.000
_cell.length_b   1.000
_cell.length_c   1.000
_cell.angle_alpha   90.00
_cell.angle_beta   90.00
_cell.angle_gamma   90.00
#
_symmetry.space_group_name_H-M   'P 1'
#
loop_
_entity.id
_entity.type
_entity.pdbx_description
1 polymer ?
#
loop_
_entity_poly.entity_id
_entity_poly.type
_entity_poly.pdbx_seq_one_letter_code
_entity_poly.pdbx_strand_id
1 'polypeptide(L)'
;MTKREEGQGVDGNKQVKGRKRHVVVDVLGLVLGCYVTAANTTDFKAAPAVVLWVLDLYERIAKVLADKGYRGRLATLIQRAFGERQVELEIS
;
A
#
# COMPACT_ATOMS: atom_id res chain seq x y z
N MET A 1 18.93 21.79 14.35
CA MET A 1 17.71 21.90 13.52
C MET A 1 17.46 20.56 12.85
N THR A 2 16.53 19.76 13.38
CA THR A 2 16.15 18.46 12.79
C THR A 2 15.33 18.71 11.53
N LYS A 3 15.85 18.23 10.39
CA LYS A 3 15.31 18.41 9.04
C LYS A 3 13.95 17.72 8.96
N ARG A 4 12.84 18.46 9.17
CA ARG A 4 11.46 17.94 9.03
C ARG A 4 11.11 17.52 7.59
N GLU A 5 12.00 17.79 6.63
CA GLU A 5 11.75 17.69 5.19
C GLU A 5 11.96 16.30 4.59
N GLU A 6 12.70 15.40 5.25
CA GLU A 6 13.06 14.10 4.66
C GLU A 6 11.86 13.17 4.41
N GLY A 7 10.71 13.44 5.05
CA GLY A 7 9.48 12.67 4.91
C GLY A 7 8.29 13.43 4.33
N GLN A 8 8.52 14.52 3.58
CA GLN A 8 7.44 15.30 2.95
C GLN A 8 7.73 15.55 1.47
N GLY A 9 6.75 15.26 0.62
CA GLY A 9 6.83 15.46 -0.83
C GLY A 9 5.71 16.38 -1.31
N VAL A 10 5.78 16.87 -2.54
CA VAL A 10 4.67 17.62 -3.16
C VAL A 10 3.84 16.65 -3.99
N ASP A 11 2.54 16.58 -3.69
CA ASP A 11 1.59 15.89 -4.57
C ASP A 11 1.42 16.73 -5.85
N GLY A 12 1.85 16.22 -7.00
CA GLY A 12 1.82 16.97 -8.26
C GLY A 12 0.42 17.33 -8.75
N ASN A 13 -0.61 16.58 -8.35
CA ASN A 13 -1.99 16.86 -8.74
C ASN A 13 -2.61 17.94 -7.85
N LYS A 14 -2.34 17.88 -6.55
CA LYS A 14 -2.90 18.84 -5.57
C LYS A 14 -2.00 20.07 -5.36
N GLN A 15 -0.74 20.00 -5.78
CA GLN A 15 0.30 21.00 -5.54
C GLN A 15 0.50 21.35 -4.06
N VAL A 16 0.25 20.37 -3.17
CA VAL A 16 0.40 20.53 -1.72
C VAL A 16 1.56 19.68 -1.21
N LYS A 17 2.39 20.26 -0.33
CA LYS A 17 3.43 19.53 0.40
C LYS A 17 2.80 18.69 1.51
N GLY A 18 3.13 17.40 1.57
CA GLY A 18 2.56 16.52 2.57
C GLY A 18 3.10 15.10 2.55
N ARG A 19 2.31 14.22 3.17
CA ARG A 19 2.52 12.77 3.26
C ARG A 19 1.32 12.06 2.67
N LYS A 20 1.56 10.92 2.03
CA LYS A 20 0.53 10.01 1.58
C LYS A 20 0.48 8.82 2.53
N ARG A 21 -0.73 8.38 2.90
CA ARG A 21 -0.95 7.20 3.74
C ARG A 21 -1.54 6.10 2.88
N HIS A 22 -0.87 4.96 2.82
CA HIS A 22 -1.34 3.74 2.17
C HIS A 22 -1.90 2.85 3.28
N VAL A 23 -3.21 2.69 3.33
CA VAL A 23 -3.91 2.02 4.43
C VAL A 23 -4.57 0.77 3.90
N VAL A 24 -4.41 -0.34 4.62
CA VAL A 24 -5.16 -1.57 4.39
C VAL A 24 -6.16 -1.71 5.53
N VAL A 25 -7.41 -1.94 5.17
CA VAL A 25 -8.52 -2.10 6.10
C VAL A 25 -9.22 -3.45 5.86
N ASP A 26 -9.92 -3.94 6.88
CA ASP A 26 -10.86 -5.04 6.71
C ASP A 26 -12.21 -4.57 6.14
N VAL A 27 -13.14 -5.51 5.98
CA VAL A 27 -14.50 -5.24 5.46
C VAL A 27 -15.36 -4.37 6.40
N LEU A 28 -14.98 -4.24 7.67
CA LEU A 28 -15.64 -3.39 8.66
C LEU A 28 -14.96 -2.01 8.77
N GLY A 29 -13.87 -1.76 8.03
CA GLY A 29 -13.09 -0.53 8.06
C GLY A 29 -12.04 -0.47 9.17
N LEU A 30 -11.74 -1.59 9.85
CA LEU A 30 -10.68 -1.65 10.85
C LEU A 30 -9.32 -1.63 10.17
N VAL A 31 -8.42 -0.78 10.66
CA VAL A 31 -7.07 -0.62 10.08
C VAL A 31 -6.21 -1.83 10.42
N LEU A 32 -5.79 -2.57 9.38
CA LEU A 32 -4.88 -3.71 9.49
C LEU A 32 -3.42 -3.30 9.31
N GLY A 33 -3.17 -2.25 8.51
CA GLY A 33 -1.82 -1.72 8.29
C GLY A 33 -1.83 -0.33 7.68
N CYS A 34 -0.82 0.48 7.98
CA CYS A 34 -0.65 1.83 7.45
C CYS A 34 0.82 2.11 7.15
N TYR A 35 1.13 2.42 5.89
CA TYR A 35 2.45 2.82 5.44
C TYR A 35 2.43 4.27 4.99
N VAL A 36 3.31 5.08 5.54
CA VAL A 36 3.34 6.53 5.28
C VAL A 36 4.53 6.88 4.41
N THR A 37 4.28 7.55 3.30
CA THR A 37 5.29 7.99 2.35
C THR A 37 5.25 9.50 2.16
N ALA A 38 6.30 10.06 1.58
CA ALA A 38 6.26 11.44 1.09
C ALA A 38 5.17 11.55 -0.01
N ALA A 39 4.43 12.67 -0.07
CA ALA A 39 3.27 12.76 -0.97
C ALA A 39 3.58 12.67 -2.48
N ASN A 40 4.83 12.84 -2.89
CA ASN A 40 5.29 12.58 -4.26
C ASN A 40 5.49 11.09 -4.59
N THR A 41 5.31 10.19 -3.62
CA THR A 41 5.41 8.75 -3.84
C THR A 41 4.16 8.24 -4.54
N THR A 42 4.35 7.48 -5.61
CA THR A 42 3.27 6.86 -6.35
C THR A 42 2.75 5.63 -5.63
N ASP A 43 1.44 5.40 -5.71
CA ASP A 43 0.77 4.26 -5.07
C ASP A 43 1.35 2.93 -5.56
N PHE A 44 1.68 2.83 -6.85
CA PHE A 44 2.44 1.72 -7.45
C PHE A 44 3.71 1.34 -6.66
N LYS A 45 4.49 2.32 -6.22
CA LYS A 45 5.78 2.08 -5.52
C LYS A 45 5.58 1.68 -4.06
N ALA A 46 4.55 2.23 -3.42
CA ALA A 46 4.29 2.00 -2.00
C ALA A 46 3.43 0.75 -1.73
N ALA A 47 2.63 0.34 -2.72
CA ALA A 47 1.71 -0.79 -2.62
C ALA A 47 2.33 -2.06 -2.02
N PRO A 48 3.50 -2.54 -2.48
CA PRO A 48 4.05 -3.79 -1.95
C PRO A 48 4.43 -3.70 -0.48
N ALA A 49 4.91 -2.55 -0.01
CA ALA A 49 5.38 -2.39 1.36
C ALA A 49 4.26 -2.63 2.38
N VAL A 50 3.07 -2.07 2.13
CA VAL A 50 1.94 -2.24 3.06
C VAL A 50 1.21 -3.57 2.86
N VAL A 51 1.00 -4.00 1.61
CA VAL A 51 0.20 -5.21 1.34
C VAL A 51 0.95 -6.47 1.73
N LEU A 52 2.24 -6.59 1.41
CA LEU A 52 3.00 -7.79 1.77
C LEU A 52 3.16 -7.91 3.28
N TRP A 53 3.38 -6.79 3.97
CA TRP A 53 3.44 -6.76 5.43
C TRP A 53 2.13 -7.21 6.08
N VAL A 54 0.99 -6.74 5.58
CA VAL A 54 -0.33 -7.18 6.09
C VAL A 54 -0.58 -8.65 5.77
N LEU A 55 -0.25 -9.13 4.58
CA LEU A 55 -0.42 -10.55 4.25
C LEU A 55 0.46 -11.45 5.12
N ASP A 56 1.67 -11.01 5.46
CA ASP A 56 2.58 -11.73 6.37
C ASP A 56 1.99 -11.85 7.79
N LEU A 57 1.37 -10.79 8.30
CA LEU A 57 0.77 -10.78 9.64
C LEU A 57 -0.57 -11.52 9.74
N TYR A 58 -1.35 -11.54 8.66
CA TYR A 58 -2.73 -12.06 8.67
C TYR A 58 -2.89 -13.18 7.66
N GLU A 59 -2.61 -14.41 8.09
CA GLU A 59 -2.63 -15.61 7.25
C GLU A 59 -3.99 -15.88 6.59
N ARG A 60 -5.09 -15.51 7.27
CA ARG A 60 -6.47 -15.74 6.82
C ARG A 60 -6.94 -14.82 5.69
N ILE A 61 -6.14 -13.82 5.29
CA ILE A 61 -6.51 -12.96 4.17
C ILE A 61 -6.35 -13.75 2.87
N ALA A 62 -7.48 -13.95 2.18
CA ALA A 62 -7.55 -14.64 0.89
C ALA A 62 -7.81 -13.70 -0.28
N LYS A 63 -8.28 -12.46 -0.04
CA LYS A 63 -8.59 -11.49 -1.09
C LYS A 63 -8.19 -10.08 -0.69
N VAL A 64 -7.58 -9.36 -1.64
CA VAL A 64 -7.19 -7.95 -1.51
C VAL A 64 -7.89 -7.17 -2.62
N LEU A 65 -8.63 -6.14 -2.24
CA LEU A 65 -9.20 -5.15 -3.15
C LEU A 65 -8.30 -3.91 -3.15
N ALA A 66 -7.96 -3.38 -4.32
CA ALA A 66 -7.18 -2.16 -4.40
C ALA A 66 -7.58 -1.28 -5.60
N ASP A 67 -7.32 0.03 -5.49
CA ASP A 67 -7.60 0.97 -6.58
C ASP A 67 -6.65 0.80 -7.77
N LYS A 68 -7.04 1.31 -8.94
CA LYS A 68 -6.17 1.38 -10.16
C LYS A 68 -4.75 1.92 -9.91
N GLY A 69 -4.56 2.78 -8.91
CA GLY A 69 -3.24 3.31 -8.54
C GLY A 69 -2.27 2.26 -7.99
N TYR A 70 -2.79 1.13 -7.49
CA TYR A 70 -2.03 0.02 -6.90
C TYR A 70 -1.72 -1.12 -7.90
N ARG A 71 -2.02 -0.91 -9.19
CA ARG A 71 -1.64 -1.85 -10.28
C ARG A 71 -0.13 -2.04 -10.35
N GLY A 72 0.30 -3.07 -11.09
CA GLY A 72 1.70 -3.27 -11.45
C GLY A 72 2.29 -4.55 -10.88
N ARG A 73 3.49 -4.44 -10.29
CA ARG A 73 4.22 -5.61 -9.76
C ARG A 73 3.59 -6.21 -8.50
N LEU A 74 2.56 -5.59 -7.94
CA LEU A 74 1.90 -6.05 -6.71
C LEU A 74 1.41 -7.51 -6.86
N ALA A 75 0.66 -7.82 -7.92
CA ALA A 75 0.17 -9.18 -8.20
C ALA A 75 1.31 -10.20 -8.24
N THR A 76 2.38 -9.88 -8.99
CA THR A 76 3.55 -10.74 -9.11
C THR A 76 4.26 -10.95 -7.77
N LEU A 77 4.34 -9.92 -6.93
CA LEU A 77 4.98 -10.00 -5.62
C LEU A 77 4.15 -10.82 -4.63
N ILE A 78 2.82 -10.66 -4.63
CA ILE A 78 1.90 -11.48 -3.84
C ILE A 78 2.03 -12.95 -4.25
N GLN A 79 2.00 -13.25 -5.55
CA GLN A 79 2.15 -14.62 -6.05
C GLN A 79 3.50 -15.25 -5.67
N ARG A 80 4.59 -14.46 -5.67
CA ARG A 80 5.92 -14.94 -5.29
C ARG A 80 6.08 -15.19 -3.79
N ALA A 81 5.51 -14.32 -2.96
CA ALA A 81 5.65 -14.40 -1.50
C ALA A 81 4.61 -15.33 -0.84
N PHE A 82 3.42 -15.44 -1.42
CA PHE A 82 2.24 -16.08 -0.81
C PHE A 82 1.52 -17.03 -1.78
N GLY A 83 2.21 -17.56 -2.79
CA GLY A 83 1.60 -18.39 -3.83
C GLY A 83 0.90 -19.65 -3.32
N GLU A 84 1.33 -20.19 -2.20
CA GLU A 84 0.69 -21.35 -1.54
C GLU A 84 -0.67 -20.99 -0.91
N ARG A 85 -0.91 -19.71 -0.62
CA ARG A 85 -2.12 -19.21 0.06
C ARG A 85 -3.23 -18.78 -0.91
N GLN A 86 -3.02 -18.89 -2.22
CA GLN A 86 -3.97 -18.50 -3.28
C GLN A 86 -4.64 -17.12 -3.03
N VAL A 87 -3.86 -16.12 -2.62
CA VAL A 87 -4.39 -14.77 -2.36
C VAL A 87 -4.82 -14.10 -3.67
N GLU A 88 -6.11 -13.79 -3.81
CA GLU A 88 -6.68 -13.09 -4.96
C GLU A 88 -6.45 -11.57 -4.84
N LEU A 89 -5.96 -10.94 -5.90
CA LEU A 89 -5.86 -9.49 -6.00
C LEU A 89 -6.85 -8.99 -7.06
N GLU A 90 -7.82 -8.19 -6.64
CA GLU A 90 -8.75 -7.51 -7.53
C GLU A 90 -8.45 -6.01 -7.57
N ILE A 91 -8.39 -5.45 -8.78
CA ILE A 91 -8.17 -4.02 -8.98
C ILE A 91 -9.40 -3.36 -9.60
N SER A 92 -10.06 -2.49 -8.84
CA SER A 92 -11.21 -1.68 -9.29
C SER A 92 -10.79 -0.44 -10.06
#